data_AF-A0A4U9HA81-F1
#
_entry.id   AF-A0A4U9HA81-F1
#
_cell.length_a   1.000
_cell.length_b   1.000
_cell.length_c   1.000
_cell.angle_alpha   90.00
_cell.angle_beta   90.00
_cell.angle_gamma   90.00
#
_symmetry.space_group_name_H-M   'P 1'
#
loop_
_entity.id
_entity.type
_entity.pdbx_description
1 polymer ?
#
loop_
_entity_poly.entity_id
_entity_poly.type
_entity_poly.pdbx_seq_one_letter_code
_entity_poly.pdbx_strand_id
1 'polypeptide(L)'
;MPLWRSRRSPGLNAAGDSAEQKVENLLTWLEGLKAELAIPASLQEAGVDEAHFLSVLDQLAVDAFDDQCTGTNPRYPLIKDLRQLLLDCFYGRYYRDTPNVGRQRAAEEKEETEAARATE
;
A
#
# COMPACT_ATOMS: atom_id res chain seq x y z
N MET A 1 23.31 0.78 25.44
CA MET A 1 22.44 1.34 24.38
C MET A 1 22.34 0.28 23.27
N PRO A 2 21.15 -0.26 22.96
CA PRO A 2 21.05 -1.36 22.02
C PRO A 2 21.34 -0.91 20.58
N LEU A 3 22.12 -1.73 19.87
CA LEU A 3 22.74 -1.50 18.55
C LEU A 3 21.76 -1.17 17.39
N TRP A 4 20.45 -1.34 17.58
CA TRP A 4 19.47 -1.07 16.53
C TRP A 4 19.18 0.41 16.31
N ARG A 5 19.50 1.28 17.28
CA ARG A 5 19.32 2.75 17.14
C ARG A 5 20.41 3.44 16.29
N SER A 6 21.51 2.74 15.95
CA SER A 6 22.64 3.33 15.22
C SER A 6 22.85 2.80 13.81
N ARG A 7 21.97 1.94 13.29
CA ARG A 7 22.00 1.60 11.87
C ARG A 7 21.49 2.81 11.08
N ARG A 8 22.43 3.59 10.54
CA ARG A 8 22.20 4.44 9.38
C ARG A 8 21.35 3.65 8.37
N SER A 9 20.39 4.34 7.74
CA SER A 9 19.67 3.88 6.54
C SER A 9 20.63 3.07 5.64
N PRO A 10 20.21 1.97 4.97
CA PRO A 10 21.11 0.99 4.32
C PRO A 10 22.00 1.51 3.15
N GLY A 11 22.44 2.76 3.15
CA GLY A 11 23.13 3.41 2.04
C GLY A 11 22.21 3.74 0.87
N LEU A 12 20.90 3.52 1.01
CA LEU A 12 19.92 3.58 -0.09
C LEU A 12 19.67 4.98 -0.66
N ASN A 13 20.01 6.04 0.08
CA ASN A 13 19.59 7.40 -0.21
C ASN A 13 20.77 8.36 -0.27
N ALA A 14 20.76 9.25 -1.24
CA ALA A 14 21.73 10.33 -1.40
C ALA A 14 21.22 11.64 -0.79
N ALA A 15 22.16 12.57 -0.53
CA ALA A 15 21.81 13.93 -0.17
C ALA A 15 21.15 14.62 -1.37
N GLY A 16 19.89 15.05 -1.21
CA GLY A 16 19.10 15.69 -2.28
C GLY A 16 17.91 14.87 -2.77
N ASP A 17 17.81 13.58 -2.41
CA ASP A 17 16.69 12.75 -2.82
C ASP A 17 15.35 13.25 -2.25
N SER A 18 14.31 13.26 -3.09
CA SER A 18 12.93 13.55 -2.67
C SER A 18 12.39 12.46 -1.75
N ALA A 19 11.26 12.72 -1.09
CA ALA A 19 10.62 11.72 -0.24
C ALA A 19 10.19 10.48 -1.05
N GLU A 20 9.66 10.70 -2.25
CA GLU A 20 9.19 9.68 -3.18
C GLU A 20 10.36 8.82 -3.66
N GLN A 21 11.49 9.42 -4.01
CA GLN A 21 12.67 8.69 -4.43
C GLN A 21 13.20 7.78 -3.32
N LYS A 22 13.17 8.25 -2.07
CA LYS A 22 13.59 7.44 -0.91
C LYS A 22 12.67 6.24 -0.69
N VAL A 23 11.36 6.39 -0.94
CA VAL A 23 10.40 5.28 -0.87
C VAL A 23 10.68 4.27 -1.98
N GLU A 24 10.89 4.73 -3.22
CA GLU A 24 11.21 3.85 -4.36
C GLU A 24 12.52 3.08 -4.14
N ASN A 25 13.56 3.73 -3.64
CA ASN A 25 14.84 3.09 -3.32
C ASN A 25 14.67 2.01 -2.24
N LEU A 26 13.81 2.25 -1.24
CA LEU A 26 13.50 1.26 -0.21
C LEU A 26 12.75 0.06 -0.79
N LEU A 27 11.75 0.29 -1.66
CA LEU A 27 11.00 -0.78 -2.33
C LEU A 27 11.92 -1.64 -3.19
N THR A 28 12.79 -1.02 -4.00
CA THR A 28 13.75 -1.71 -4.85
C THR A 28 14.70 -2.59 -4.03
N TRP A 29 15.22 -2.05 -2.92
CA TRP A 29 16.07 -2.83 -2.02
C TRP A 29 15.34 -4.00 -1.37
N LEU A 30 14.08 -3.81 -0.97
CA LEU A 30 13.27 -4.87 -0.37
C LEU A 30 12.98 -6.01 -1.37
N GLU A 31 12.69 -5.68 -2.64
CA GLU A 31 12.51 -6.68 -3.70
C GLU A 31 13.81 -7.45 -4.00
N GLY A 32 14.96 -6.76 -4.00
CA GLY A 32 16.26 -7.42 -4.10
C GLY A 32 16.49 -8.41 -2.96
N LEU A 33 16.18 -8.01 -1.72
CA LEU A 33 16.30 -8.87 -0.54
C LEU A 33 15.36 -10.09 -0.61
N LYS A 34 14.11 -9.90 -1.06
CA LYS A 34 13.17 -11.02 -1.27
C LYS A 34 13.74 -12.03 -2.25
N ALA A 35 14.30 -11.55 -3.37
CA ALA A 35 14.90 -12.42 -4.38
C ALA A 35 16.13 -13.18 -3.86
N GLU A 36 17.02 -12.53 -3.10
CA GLU A 36 18.17 -13.18 -2.45
C GLU A 36 17.76 -14.30 -1.48
N LEU A 37 16.63 -14.12 -0.80
CA LEU A 37 16.07 -15.09 0.13
C LEU A 37 15.15 -16.12 -0.55
N ALA A 38 15.04 -16.10 -1.88
CA ALA A 38 14.14 -16.94 -2.66
C ALA A 38 12.67 -16.88 -2.19
N ILE A 39 12.23 -15.69 -1.75
CA ILE A 39 10.82 -15.42 -1.43
C ILE A 39 10.06 -15.16 -2.74
N PRO A 40 8.95 -15.87 -3.00
CA PRO A 40 8.12 -15.66 -4.20
C PRO A 40 7.64 -14.21 -4.34
N ALA A 41 7.45 -13.74 -5.59
CA ALA A 41 7.03 -12.36 -5.83
C ALA A 41 5.53 -12.14 -5.56
N SER A 42 4.74 -13.23 -5.52
CA SER A 42 3.29 -13.20 -5.34
C SER A 42 2.79 -14.41 -4.54
N LEU A 43 1.56 -14.33 -4.02
CA LEU A 43 0.92 -15.48 -3.36
C LEU A 43 0.62 -16.61 -4.36
N GLN A 44 0.33 -16.26 -5.62
CA GLN A 44 0.15 -17.24 -6.69
C GLN A 44 1.43 -18.05 -6.92
N GLU A 45 2.59 -17.39 -6.99
CA GLU A 45 3.89 -18.06 -7.11
C GLU A 45 4.27 -18.85 -5.85
N ALA A 46 3.75 -18.48 -4.69
CA ALA A 46 3.89 -19.25 -3.45
C ALA A 46 3.04 -20.54 -3.43
N GLY A 47 2.21 -20.78 -4.45
CA GLY A 47 1.41 -22.00 -4.60
C GLY A 47 0.00 -21.92 -4.01
N VAL A 48 -0.52 -20.72 -3.75
CA VAL A 48 -1.91 -20.54 -3.30
C VAL A 48 -2.86 -20.76 -4.48
N ASP A 49 -3.86 -21.63 -4.29
CA ASP A 49 -4.91 -21.88 -5.29
C ASP A 49 -5.78 -20.63 -5.50
N GLU A 50 -5.94 -20.23 -6.75
CA GLU A 50 -6.67 -19.01 -7.12
C GLU A 50 -8.16 -19.10 -6.80
N ALA A 51 -8.80 -20.24 -7.07
CA ALA A 51 -10.22 -20.40 -6.81
C ALA A 51 -10.51 -20.37 -5.30
N HIS A 52 -9.69 -21.04 -4.51
CA HIS A 52 -9.76 -20.96 -3.06
C HIS A 52 -9.53 -19.53 -2.58
N PHE A 53 -8.45 -18.87 -3.02
CA PHE A 53 -8.14 -17.49 -2.61
C PHE A 53 -9.31 -16.54 -2.89
N LEU A 54 -9.83 -16.54 -4.11
CA LEU A 54 -10.94 -15.67 -4.51
C LEU A 54 -12.22 -15.96 -3.72
N SER A 55 -12.47 -17.21 -3.34
CA SER A 55 -13.65 -17.57 -2.53
C SER A 55 -13.58 -17.08 -1.09
N VAL A 56 -12.39 -16.87 -0.52
CA VAL A 56 -12.21 -16.41 0.87
C VAL A 56 -11.75 -14.96 0.97
N LEU A 57 -11.42 -14.31 -0.15
CA LEU A 57 -10.85 -12.97 -0.21
C LEU A 57 -11.68 -11.92 0.55
N ASP A 58 -13.00 -11.95 0.40
CA ASP A 58 -13.88 -10.97 1.04
C ASP A 58 -13.87 -11.13 2.57
N GLN A 59 -13.92 -12.37 3.06
CA GLN A 59 -13.83 -12.64 4.50
C GLN A 59 -12.45 -12.29 5.06
N LEU A 60 -11.38 -12.62 4.33
CA LEU A 60 -10.01 -12.30 4.71
C LEU A 60 -9.80 -10.78 4.86
N ALA A 61 -10.45 -9.97 4.02
CA ALA A 61 -10.39 -8.51 4.12
C ALA A 61 -11.14 -7.97 5.36
N VAL A 62 -12.23 -8.62 5.78
CA VAL A 62 -12.94 -8.30 7.04
C VAL A 62 -12.08 -8.68 8.23
N ASP A 63 -11.54 -9.89 8.24
CA ASP A 63 -10.69 -10.38 9.34
C ASP A 63 -9.44 -9.50 9.50
N ALA A 64 -8.83 -9.06 8.39
CA ALA A 64 -7.72 -8.12 8.40
C ALA A 64 -8.11 -6.73 8.95
N PHE A 65 -9.35 -6.30 8.72
CA PHE A 65 -9.85 -5.03 9.27
C PHE A 65 -10.05 -5.11 10.79
N ASP A 66 -10.55 -6.24 11.28
CA ASP A 66 -10.82 -6.48 12.72
C ASP A 66 -9.57 -6.89 13.51
N ASP A 67 -8.42 -7.08 12.84
CA ASP A 67 -7.15 -7.36 13.50
C ASP A 67 -6.71 -6.19 14.41
N GLN A 68 -6.28 -6.51 15.62
CA GLN A 68 -5.87 -5.52 16.62
C GLN A 68 -4.70 -4.63 16.16
N CYS A 69 -3.89 -5.11 15.22
CA CYS A 69 -2.79 -4.35 14.64
C CYS A 69 -3.29 -3.25 13.69
N THR A 70 -4.44 -3.44 13.02
CA THR A 70 -4.95 -2.52 12.01
C THR A 70 -5.29 -1.14 12.58
N GLY A 71 -5.76 -1.08 13.83
CA GLY A 71 -6.02 0.17 14.54
C GLY A 71 -4.78 1.05 14.74
N THR A 72 -3.57 0.48 14.64
CA THR A 72 -2.30 1.21 14.76
C THR A 72 -1.68 1.61 13.43
N ASN A 73 -2.31 1.26 12.30
CA ASN A 73 -1.83 1.67 10.98
C ASN A 73 -1.98 3.20 10.82
N PRO A 74 -0.95 3.93 10.36
CA PRO A 74 -1.00 5.39 10.21
C PRO A 74 -2.10 5.88 9.25
N ARG A 75 -2.56 5.01 8.34
CA ARG A 75 -3.74 5.23 7.50
C ARG A 75 -4.82 4.23 7.88
N TYR A 76 -5.96 4.69 8.35
CA TYR A 76 -7.10 3.79 8.62
C TYR A 76 -7.65 3.23 7.30
N PRO A 77 -7.52 1.93 7.02
CA PRO A 77 -7.91 1.37 5.74
C PRO A 77 -9.42 1.08 5.69
N LEU A 78 -10.01 1.12 4.49
CA LEU A 78 -11.34 0.56 4.27
C LEU A 78 -11.22 -0.92 3.89
N ILE A 79 -12.25 -1.72 4.18
CA ILE A 79 -12.28 -3.16 3.79
C ILE A 79 -12.03 -3.33 2.29
N LYS A 80 -12.60 -2.45 1.46
CA LYS A 80 -12.35 -2.45 0.00
C LYS A 80 -10.88 -2.24 -0.37
N ASP A 81 -10.16 -1.44 0.42
CA ASP A 81 -8.75 -1.11 0.16
C ASP A 81 -7.87 -2.32 0.52
N LEU A 82 -8.18 -3.00 1.65
CA LEU A 82 -7.53 -4.24 2.05
C LEU A 82 -7.78 -5.36 1.05
N ARG A 83 -9.02 -5.51 0.57
CA ARG A 83 -9.39 -6.47 -0.47
C ARG A 83 -8.57 -6.24 -1.75
N GLN A 84 -8.46 -5.00 -2.21
CA GLN A 84 -7.68 -4.67 -3.41
C GLN A 84 -6.18 -4.94 -3.19
N LEU A 85 -5.64 -4.59 -2.02
CA LEU A 85 -4.26 -4.86 -1.66
C LEU A 85 -3.95 -6.36 -1.68
N LEU A 86 -4.81 -7.18 -1.05
CA LEU A 86 -4.68 -8.64 -1.05
C LEU A 86 -4.72 -9.22 -2.47
N LEU A 87 -5.60 -8.71 -3.33
CA LEU A 87 -5.68 -9.08 -4.74
C LEU A 87 -4.39 -8.73 -5.49
N ASP A 88 -3.83 -7.54 -5.26
CA ASP A 88 -2.59 -7.12 -5.90
C ASP A 88 -1.39 -7.95 -5.42
N CYS A 89 -1.34 -8.30 -4.12
CA CYS A 89 -0.36 -9.27 -3.60
C CYS A 89 -0.50 -10.66 -4.22
N PHE A 90 -1.72 -11.11 -4.52
CA PHE A 90 -1.95 -12.41 -5.13
C PHE A 90 -1.37 -12.51 -6.54
N TYR A 91 -1.57 -11.47 -7.36
CA TYR A 91 -1.07 -11.42 -8.74
C TYR A 91 0.29 -10.73 -8.91
N GLY A 92 0.95 -10.31 -7.83
CA GLY A 92 2.25 -9.64 -7.89
C GLY A 92 2.21 -8.25 -8.54
N ARG A 93 1.13 -7.48 -8.34
CA ARG A 93 0.98 -6.12 -8.87
C ARG A 93 1.31 -5.07 -7.82
N TYR A 94 1.78 -3.91 -8.26
CA TYR A 94 1.89 -2.75 -7.39
C TYR A 94 0.52 -2.20 -7.03
N TYR A 95 0.26 -2.06 -5.73
CA TYR A 95 -0.94 -1.40 -5.25
C TYR A 95 -0.97 0.05 -5.74
N ARG A 96 -2.09 0.44 -6.35
CA ARG A 96 -2.38 1.82 -6.69
C ARG A 96 -3.56 2.29 -5.87
N ASP A 97 -3.40 3.45 -5.25
CA ASP A 97 -4.51 4.08 -4.55
C ASP A 97 -5.68 4.27 -5.51
N THR A 98 -6.77 3.57 -5.25
CA THR A 98 -8.02 3.92 -5.91
C THR A 98 -8.45 5.26 -5.34
N PRO A 99 -8.75 6.26 -6.20
CA PRO A 99 -9.25 7.53 -5.70
C PRO A 99 -10.44 7.27 -4.79
N ASN A 100 -10.38 7.78 -3.56
CA ASN A 100 -11.52 7.72 -2.68
C ASN A 100 -12.63 8.55 -3.35
N VAL A 101 -13.68 7.90 -3.83
CA VAL A 101 -14.83 8.54 -4.50
C VAL A 101 -15.41 9.68 -3.66
N GLY A 102 -15.34 9.61 -2.32
CA GLY A 102 -15.72 10.70 -1.42
C GLY A 102 -14.73 11.87 -1.41
N ARG A 103 -13.42 11.63 -1.57
CA ARG A 103 -12.43 12.71 -1.77
C ARG A 103 -12.50 13.31 -3.18
N GLN A 104 -12.82 12.51 -4.20
CA GLN A 104 -13.05 13.02 -5.56
C GLN A 104 -14.28 13.91 -5.59
N ARG A 105 -15.43 13.42 -5.09
CA ARG A 105 -16.65 14.23 -4.99
C ARG A 105 -16.46 15.50 -4.17
N ALA A 106 -15.74 15.43 -3.05
CA ALA A 106 -15.45 16.61 -2.24
C ALA A 106 -14.45 17.58 -2.89
N ALA A 107 -13.57 17.09 -3.78
CA ALA A 107 -12.66 17.93 -4.56
C ALA A 107 -13.40 18.57 -5.73
N GLU A 108 -14.23 17.81 -6.44
CA GLU A 108 -15.11 18.25 -7.54
C GLU A 108 -16.12 19.28 -7.04
N GLU A 109 -16.77 19.05 -5.90
CA GLU A 109 -17.69 20.02 -5.26
C GLU A 109 -16.95 21.30 -4.85
N LYS A 110 -15.74 21.21 -4.30
CA LYS A 110 -14.94 22.40 -3.97
C LYS A 110 -14.54 23.19 -5.21
N GLU A 111 -14.17 22.50 -6.29
CA GLU A 111 -13.78 23.10 -7.55
C GLU A 111 -14.98 23.78 -8.24
N GLU A 112 -16.18 23.18 -8.18
CA GLU A 112 -17.43 23.80 -8.61
C GLU A 112 -17.80 25.02 -7.76
N THR A 113 -17.62 24.95 -6.44
CA THR A 113 -17.95 26.07 -5.54
C THR A 113 -16.98 27.25 -5.73
N GLU A 114 -15.70 26.98 -5.98
CA GLU A 114 -14.70 28.01 -6.30
C GLU A 114 -14.90 28.60 -7.69
N ALA A 115 -15.29 27.82 -8.69
CA ALA A 115 -15.63 28.30 -10.03
C ALA A 115 -16.89 29.19 -10.05
N ALA A 116 -17.92 28.82 -9.27
CA ALA A 116 -19.13 29.63 -9.09
C ALA A 116 -18.85 30.96 -8.40
N ARG A 117 -17.90 30.99 -7.45
CA ARG A 117 -17.50 32.21 -6.74
C ARG A 117 -16.59 33.13 -7.58
N ALA A 118 -15.92 32.61 -8.60
CA ALA A 118 -15.06 33.38 -9.50
C ALA A 118 -15.81 34.04 -10.68
N THR A 119 -17.11 33.78 -10.81
CA THR A 119 -17.97 34.29 -11.89
C THR A 119 -18.97 35.37 -11.43
N GLU A 120 -18.96 35.75 -10.15
CA GLU A 120 -19.58 36.96 -9.58
C GLU A 120 -18.55 38.09 -9.39
#